data_AF-A0AAD8HFD8-F1
#
_entry.id   AF-A0AAD8HFD8-F1
#
_cell.length_a   1.000
_cell.length_b   1.000
_cell.length_c   1.000
_cell.angle_alpha   90.00
_cell.angle_beta   90.00
_cell.angle_gamma   90.00
#
_symmetry.space_group_name_H-M   'P 1'
#
loop_
_entity.id
_entity.type
_entity.pdbx_description
1 polymer ?
#
loop_
_entity_poly.entity_id
_entity_poly.type
_entity_poly.pdbx_seq_one_letter_code
_entity_poly.pdbx_strand_id
1 'polypeptide(L)'
;MFWPDGCVGVKDVDRKSPKFWDDYIDEFLNYYTWDLKYATKDEARASILAVLRDRLRRALADDKKRAAKQIKARGTYLQHMPLYMKPGVWSRIAEYWNSGGFKKKPAAGQKARKAIKLPHTSGARSFDRRRRHGKPNTLVVYKDCHTLKNKDKLG
;
A
#
# COMPACT_ATOMS: atom_id res chain seq x y z
N MET A 1 -5.44 -18.42 2.91
CA MET A 1 -6.21 -17.42 3.68
C MET A 1 -7.07 -16.59 2.74
N PHE A 2 -8.35 -16.35 3.07
CA PHE A 2 -9.28 -15.58 2.24
C PHE A 2 -9.24 -14.08 2.60
N TRP A 3 -9.69 -13.24 1.68
CA TRP A 3 -9.85 -11.80 1.95
C TRP A 3 -10.81 -11.55 3.14
N PRO A 4 -10.50 -10.62 4.06
CA PRO A 4 -11.28 -10.41 5.27
C PRO A 4 -12.68 -9.83 4.96
N ASP A 5 -13.70 -10.37 5.63
CA ASP A 5 -15.08 -10.03 5.36
C ASP A 5 -15.38 -8.54 5.62
N GLY A 6 -16.21 -7.93 4.77
CA GLY A 6 -16.64 -6.54 4.92
C GLY A 6 -15.55 -5.47 4.69
N CYS A 7 -14.37 -5.86 4.19
CA CYS A 7 -13.26 -4.95 3.91
C CYS A 7 -13.14 -4.68 2.41
N VAL A 8 -13.08 -3.42 1.99
CA VAL A 8 -12.88 -3.06 0.56
C VAL A 8 -11.47 -2.55 0.25
N GLY A 9 -10.55 -2.64 1.22
CA GLY A 9 -9.15 -2.28 1.06
C GLY A 9 -8.40 -2.29 2.39
N VAL A 10 -7.07 -2.09 2.30
CA VAL A 10 -6.12 -2.16 3.44
C VAL A 10 -6.59 -1.37 4.67
N LYS A 11 -7.09 -0.14 4.48
CA LYS A 11 -7.57 0.70 5.58
C LYS A 11 -8.77 0.11 6.33
N ASP A 12 -9.65 -0.60 5.63
CA ASP A 12 -10.75 -1.29 6.29
C ASP A 12 -10.27 -2.53 7.02
N VAL A 13 -9.27 -3.24 6.49
CA VAL A 13 -8.63 -4.36 7.19
C VAL A 13 -8.02 -3.89 8.49
N ASP A 14 -7.23 -2.81 8.46
CA ASP A 14 -6.62 -2.20 9.66
C ASP A 14 -7.66 -1.86 10.73
N ARG A 15 -8.85 -1.39 10.33
CA ARG A 15 -9.90 -0.94 11.24
C ARG A 15 -10.80 -2.07 11.75
N LYS A 16 -11.21 -2.98 10.86
CA LYS A 16 -12.26 -3.97 11.14
C LYS A 16 -11.73 -5.36 11.44
N SER A 17 -10.52 -5.65 10.99
CA SER A 17 -9.94 -6.99 11.08
C SER A 17 -8.43 -6.92 11.37
N PRO A 18 -7.98 -6.26 12.45
CA PRO A 18 -6.56 -6.15 12.78
C PRO A 18 -5.89 -7.53 12.93
N LYS A 19 -6.60 -8.50 13.50
CA LYS A 19 -6.15 -9.90 13.65
C LYS A 19 -5.77 -10.57 12.32
N PHE A 20 -6.36 -10.15 11.21
CA PHE A 20 -6.02 -10.67 9.88
C PHE A 20 -4.52 -10.52 9.59
N TRP A 21 -3.92 -9.42 10.03
CA TRP A 21 -2.51 -9.19 9.84
C TRP A 21 -1.65 -10.03 10.78
N ASP A 22 -2.06 -10.15 12.04
CA ASP A 22 -1.33 -10.93 13.03
C ASP A 22 -1.25 -12.41 12.63
N ASP A 23 -2.38 -13.00 12.22
CA ASP A 23 -2.43 -14.39 11.74
C ASP A 23 -1.48 -14.62 10.55
N TYR A 24 -1.46 -13.67 9.59
CA TYR A 24 -0.59 -13.74 8.41
C TYR A 24 0.89 -13.56 8.75
N ILE A 25 1.20 -12.67 9.70
CA ILE A 25 2.55 -12.42 10.16
C ILE A 25 3.06 -13.63 10.93
N ASP A 26 2.23 -14.20 11.80
CA ASP A 26 2.60 -15.38 12.59
C ASP A 26 2.81 -16.60 11.70
N GLU A 27 1.96 -16.80 10.67
CA GLU A 27 2.20 -17.81 9.63
C GLU A 27 3.54 -17.56 8.93
N PHE A 28 3.82 -16.31 8.52
CA PHE A 28 5.08 -15.96 7.88
C PHE A 28 6.30 -16.24 8.79
N LEU A 29 6.22 -15.89 10.07
CA LEU A 29 7.28 -16.11 11.05
C LEU A 29 7.48 -17.59 11.40
N ASN A 30 6.47 -18.45 11.22
CA ASN A 30 6.61 -19.90 11.37
C ASN A 30 7.44 -20.52 10.24
N TYR A 31 7.33 -19.99 9.02
CA TYR A 31 8.06 -20.52 7.85
C TYR A 31 9.42 -19.85 7.62
N TYR A 32 9.57 -18.60 8.05
CA TYR A 32 10.77 -17.82 7.83
C TYR A 32 11.38 -17.39 9.16
N THR A 33 12.57 -17.91 9.47
CA THR A 33 13.38 -17.42 10.58
C THR A 33 13.95 -16.05 10.22
N TRP A 34 13.95 -15.13 11.20
CA TRP A 34 14.64 -13.85 11.09
C TRP A 34 15.84 -13.84 12.03
N ASP A 35 16.89 -13.14 11.64
CA ASP A 35 18.09 -13.02 12.45
C ASP A 35 18.00 -11.77 13.34
N LEU A 36 18.03 -12.02 14.66
CA LEU A 36 17.97 -11.01 15.73
C LEU A 36 19.12 -9.99 15.65
N LYS A 37 20.21 -10.33 14.96
CA LYS A 37 21.33 -9.42 14.70
C LYS A 37 20.93 -8.24 13.81
N TYR A 38 19.94 -8.42 12.93
CA TYR A 38 19.56 -7.42 11.93
C TYR A 38 18.24 -6.72 12.24
N ALA A 39 17.34 -7.36 13.00
CA ALA A 39 16.08 -6.76 13.40
C ALA A 39 15.52 -7.42 14.66
N THR A 40 14.95 -6.59 15.53
CA THR A 40 14.09 -7.08 16.63
C THR A 40 12.81 -7.72 16.08
N LYS A 41 12.12 -8.51 16.91
CA LYS A 41 10.84 -9.13 16.53
C LYS A 41 9.83 -8.08 16.08
N ASP A 42 9.73 -6.96 16.76
CA ASP A 42 8.77 -5.90 16.45
C ASP A 42 9.10 -5.17 15.15
N GLU A 43 10.38 -4.94 14.86
CA GLU A 43 10.83 -4.37 13.58
C GLU A 43 10.57 -5.32 12.41
N ALA A 44 10.77 -6.63 12.63
CA ALA A 44 10.43 -7.65 11.65
C ALA A 44 8.92 -7.67 11.39
N ARG A 45 8.09 -7.68 12.44
CA ARG A 45 6.62 -7.60 12.33
C ARG A 45 6.17 -6.35 11.56
N ALA A 46 6.72 -5.18 11.88
CA ALA A 46 6.39 -3.93 11.22
C ALA A 46 6.78 -3.95 9.73
N SER A 47 7.96 -4.49 9.41
CA SER A 47 8.44 -4.62 8.03
C SER A 47 7.57 -5.58 7.22
N ILE A 48 7.24 -6.75 7.77
CA ILE A 48 6.35 -7.74 7.14
C ILE A 48 4.97 -7.13 6.92
N LEU A 49 4.41 -6.45 7.92
CA LEU A 49 3.12 -5.77 7.81
C LEU A 49 3.10 -4.75 6.67
N ALA A 50 4.16 -3.94 6.54
CA ALA A 50 4.28 -2.97 5.44
C ALA A 50 4.27 -3.67 4.07
N VAL A 51 5.01 -4.78 3.93
CA VAL A 51 5.06 -5.58 2.70
C VAL A 51 3.70 -6.21 2.39
N LEU A 52 3.03 -6.80 3.39
CA LEU A 52 1.71 -7.42 3.25
C LEU A 52 0.67 -6.38 2.79
N ARG A 53 0.66 -5.20 3.41
CA ARG A 53 -0.23 -4.09 3.02
C ARG A 53 -0.01 -3.68 1.56
N ASP A 54 1.24 -3.58 1.12
CA ASP A 54 1.54 -3.17 -0.25
C ASP A 54 1.17 -4.27 -1.27
N ARG A 55 1.50 -5.53 -0.96
CA ARG A 55 1.10 -6.68 -1.80
C ARG A 55 -0.41 -6.78 -1.95
N LEU A 56 -1.15 -6.67 -0.86
CA LEU A 56 -2.61 -6.72 -0.86
C LEU A 56 -3.23 -5.56 -1.66
N ARG A 57 -2.65 -4.36 -1.56
CA ARG A 57 -3.06 -3.20 -2.37
C ARG A 57 -2.80 -3.43 -3.87
N ARG A 58 -1.63 -3.97 -4.23
CA ARG A 58 -1.27 -4.26 -5.63
C ARG A 58 -2.15 -5.35 -6.21
N ALA A 59 -2.36 -6.46 -5.50
CA ALA A 59 -3.25 -7.55 -5.92
C ALA A 59 -4.66 -7.03 -6.23
N LEU A 60 -5.22 -6.21 -5.34
CA LEU A 60 -6.53 -5.59 -5.55
C LEU A 60 -6.56 -4.67 -6.78
N ALA A 61 -5.48 -3.93 -7.04
CA ALA A 61 -5.35 -3.07 -8.22
C ALA A 61 -5.24 -3.88 -9.51
N ASP A 62 -4.50 -4.99 -9.49
CA ASP A 62 -4.36 -5.91 -10.61
C ASP A 62 -5.70 -6.59 -10.91
N ASP A 63 -6.45 -7.03 -9.90
CA ASP A 63 -7.80 -7.58 -10.06
C ASP A 63 -8.76 -6.58 -10.65
N LYS A 64 -8.72 -5.33 -10.18
CA LYS A 64 -9.50 -4.26 -10.80
C LYS A 64 -9.16 -4.09 -12.27
N LYS A 65 -7.88 -4.13 -12.63
CA LYS A 65 -7.40 -4.00 -14.02
C LYS A 65 -7.83 -5.19 -14.87
N ARG A 66 -7.73 -6.42 -14.33
CA ARG A 66 -8.20 -7.65 -14.97
C ARG A 66 -9.69 -7.59 -15.23
N ALA A 67 -10.50 -7.28 -14.22
CA ALA A 67 -11.95 -7.17 -14.35
C ALA A 67 -12.33 -6.04 -15.32
N ALA A 68 -11.68 -4.88 -15.26
CA ALA A 68 -11.95 -3.78 -16.20
C ALA A 68 -11.62 -4.12 -17.66
N LYS A 69 -10.57 -4.94 -17.91
CA LYS A 69 -10.25 -5.41 -19.26
C LYS A 69 -11.35 -6.33 -19.81
N GLN A 70 -11.90 -7.19 -18.96
CA GLN A 70 -12.93 -8.14 -19.34
C GLN A 70 -14.32 -7.48 -19.50
N ILE A 71 -14.66 -6.48 -18.67
CA ILE A 71 -15.91 -5.69 -18.81
C ILE A 71 -15.97 -4.98 -20.16
N LYS A 72 -14.85 -4.50 -20.70
CA LYS A 72 -14.80 -3.92 -22.05
C LYS A 72 -15.16 -4.92 -23.14
N ALA A 73 -15.01 -6.22 -22.89
CA ALA A 73 -15.28 -7.28 -23.85
C ALA A 73 -16.72 -7.83 -23.71
N ARG A 74 -17.22 -8.03 -22.48
CA ARG A 74 -18.61 -8.34 -22.11
C ARG A 74 -18.68 -8.48 -20.57
N GLY A 75 -19.68 -7.91 -19.91
CA GLY A 75 -20.03 -8.29 -18.54
C GLY A 75 -19.92 -7.22 -17.45
N THR A 76 -20.05 -7.66 -16.20
CA THR A 76 -19.94 -6.83 -14.98
C THR A 76 -18.76 -7.29 -14.11
N TYR A 77 -18.31 -6.45 -13.17
CA TYR A 77 -17.23 -6.81 -12.24
C TYR A 77 -17.48 -8.14 -11.52
N LEU A 78 -18.74 -8.47 -11.20
CA LEU A 78 -19.15 -9.70 -10.51
C LEU A 78 -18.78 -10.98 -11.24
N GLN A 79 -18.71 -10.95 -12.57
CA GLN A 79 -18.43 -12.13 -13.40
C GLN A 79 -16.93 -12.50 -13.45
N HIS A 80 -16.06 -11.65 -12.89
CA HIS A 80 -14.61 -11.84 -12.91
C HIS A 80 -14.01 -11.86 -11.50
N MET A 81 -14.66 -12.61 -10.61
CA MET A 81 -14.22 -12.79 -9.24
C MET A 81 -12.95 -13.65 -9.14
N PRO A 82 -11.93 -13.24 -8.38
CA PRO A 82 -10.78 -14.09 -8.06
C PRO A 82 -11.15 -15.27 -7.14
N LEU A 83 -10.55 -16.45 -7.35
CA LEU A 83 -10.81 -17.66 -6.55
C LEU A 83 -10.54 -17.50 -5.05
N TYR A 84 -9.61 -16.63 -4.68
CA TYR A 84 -9.21 -16.39 -3.29
C TYR A 84 -10.13 -15.40 -2.56
N MET A 85 -11.23 -14.97 -3.19
CA MET A 85 -12.16 -13.98 -2.67
C MET A 85 -13.57 -14.55 -2.57
N LYS A 86 -14.25 -14.28 -1.46
CA LYS A 86 -15.64 -14.71 -1.27
C LYS A 86 -16.58 -13.85 -2.13
N PRO A 87 -17.69 -14.41 -2.67
CA PRO A 87 -18.66 -13.67 -3.49
C PRO A 87 -19.18 -12.38 -2.86
N GLY A 88 -19.58 -12.41 -1.57
CA GLY A 88 -20.09 -11.23 -0.88
C GLY A 88 -19.05 -10.12 -0.71
N VAL A 89 -17.78 -10.50 -0.52
CA VAL A 89 -16.65 -9.56 -0.43
C VAL A 89 -16.40 -8.90 -1.77
N TRP A 90 -16.36 -9.70 -2.84
CA TRP A 90 -16.12 -9.19 -4.19
C TRP A 90 -17.23 -8.25 -4.67
N SER A 91 -18.49 -8.59 -4.40
CA SER A 91 -19.64 -7.74 -4.73
C SER A 91 -19.50 -6.35 -4.11
N ARG A 92 -19.16 -6.30 -2.82
CA ARG A 92 -18.96 -5.05 -2.10
C ARG A 92 -17.77 -4.23 -2.64
N ILE A 93 -16.70 -4.90 -3.05
CA ILE A 93 -15.55 -4.26 -3.69
C ILE A 93 -15.94 -3.67 -5.05
N ALA A 94 -16.72 -4.42 -5.84
CA ALA A 94 -17.23 -3.96 -7.13
C ALA A 94 -18.16 -2.75 -7.00
N GLU A 95 -19.10 -2.79 -6.04
CA GLU A 95 -19.96 -1.64 -5.69
C GLU A 95 -19.13 -0.44 -5.27
N TYR A 96 -18.12 -0.66 -4.41
CA TYR A 96 -17.21 0.39 -3.98
C TYR A 96 -16.49 1.04 -5.15
N TRP A 97 -16.00 0.27 -6.12
CA TRP A 97 -15.36 0.81 -7.32
C TRP A 97 -16.32 1.59 -8.22
N ASN A 98 -17.59 1.20 -8.25
CA ASN A 98 -18.63 1.89 -9.00
C ASN A 98 -19.17 3.14 -8.28
N SER A 99 -18.95 3.26 -6.97
CA SER A 99 -19.39 4.39 -6.17
C SER A 99 -18.85 5.74 -6.68
N GLY A 100 -19.70 6.78 -6.62
CA GLY A 100 -19.32 8.14 -7.02
C GLY A 100 -18.12 8.68 -6.23
N GLY A 101 -18.01 8.33 -4.95
CA GLY A 101 -16.89 8.72 -4.10
C GLY A 101 -15.55 8.15 -4.59
N PHE A 102 -15.53 6.89 -5.03
CA PHE A 102 -14.31 6.29 -5.58
C PHE A 102 -13.96 6.85 -6.96
N LYS A 103 -14.95 7.07 -7.83
CA LYS A 103 -14.75 7.70 -9.16
C LYS A 103 -14.18 9.13 -9.08
N LYS A 104 -14.43 9.85 -7.98
CA LYS A 104 -13.86 11.19 -7.73
C LYS A 104 -12.39 11.18 -7.26
N LYS A 105 -11.88 10.06 -6.72
CA LYS A 105 -10.52 9.97 -6.17
C LYS A 105 -9.41 10.18 -7.22
N PRO A 106 -9.48 9.60 -8.44
CA PRO A 106 -8.48 9.84 -9.47
C PRO A 106 -8.35 11.32 -9.84
N ALA A 107 -9.47 12.01 -10.00
CA ALA A 107 -9.50 13.45 -10.31
C ALA A 107 -8.90 14.29 -9.17
N ALA A 108 -9.25 13.97 -7.92
CA ALA A 108 -8.66 14.62 -6.75
C ALA A 108 -7.14 14.39 -6.67
N GLY A 109 -6.67 13.16 -6.94
CA GLY A 109 -5.26 12.83 -6.98
C GLY A 109 -4.50 13.55 -8.10
N GLN A 110 -5.10 13.68 -9.28
CA GLN A 110 -4.51 14.42 -10.40
C GLN A 110 -4.43 15.92 -10.09
N LYS A 111 -5.48 16.51 -9.50
CA LYS A 111 -5.47 17.90 -9.02
C LYS A 111 -4.39 18.12 -7.97
N ALA A 112 -4.25 17.22 -7.01
CA ALA A 112 -3.20 17.28 -5.99
C ALA A 112 -1.80 17.22 -6.62
N ARG A 113 -1.57 16.31 -7.59
CA ARG A 113 -0.29 16.24 -8.31
C ARG A 113 0.04 17.51 -9.08
N LYS A 114 -0.95 18.13 -9.73
CA LYS A 114 -0.78 19.41 -10.43
C LYS A 114 -0.51 20.58 -9.47
N ALA A 115 -1.03 20.52 -8.25
CA ALA A 115 -0.82 21.54 -7.22
C ALA A 115 0.55 21.44 -6.52
N ILE A 116 1.27 20.33 -6.68
CA ILE A 116 2.62 20.16 -6.16
C ILE A 116 3.58 21.02 -7.00
N LYS A 117 3.96 22.18 -6.46
CA LYS A 117 4.88 23.15 -7.10
C LYS A 117 6.30 22.63 -7.29
N LEU A 118 6.72 21.67 -6.45
CA LEU A 118 8.03 21.02 -6.49
C LEU A 118 7.78 19.51 -6.47
N PRO A 119 7.71 18.82 -7.63
CA PRO A 119 7.59 17.37 -7.64
C PRO A 119 8.80 16.80 -6.91
N HIS A 120 8.57 16.16 -5.76
CA HIS A 120 9.64 15.42 -5.08
C HIS A 120 10.18 14.38 -6.06
N THR A 121 11.46 14.50 -6.44
CA THR A 121 12.20 13.51 -7.26
C THR A 121 12.50 12.22 -6.49
N SER A 122 11.85 11.98 -5.34
CA SER A 122 12.05 10.81 -4.47
C SER A 122 11.52 9.49 -5.05
N GLY A 123 11.02 9.47 -6.29
CA GLY A 123 10.58 8.26 -6.99
C GLY A 123 11.66 7.56 -7.81
N ALA A 124 12.74 8.24 -8.19
CA ALA A 124 13.90 7.61 -8.79
C ALA A 124 14.92 7.35 -7.67
N ARG A 125 14.86 6.17 -7.05
CA ARG A 125 16.01 5.65 -6.29
C ARG A 125 17.24 5.84 -7.16
N SER A 126 18.18 6.64 -6.69
CA SER A 126 19.53 6.78 -7.24
C SER A 126 20.29 5.47 -7.04
N PHE A 127 19.92 4.44 -7.80
CA PHE A 127 20.64 3.17 -7.85
C PHE A 127 21.80 3.20 -8.85
N ASP A 128 22.25 4.40 -9.26
CA ASP A 128 23.32 4.54 -10.24
C ASP A 128 24.27 5.72 -9.96
N ARG A 129 24.82 5.76 -8.73
CA ARG A 129 25.93 6.70 -8.43
C ARG A 129 26.96 6.14 -7.45
N ARG A 130 27.27 4.84 -7.53
CA ARG A 130 28.35 4.21 -6.76
C ARG A 130 29.32 3.39 -7.61
N ARG A 131 29.63 3.83 -8.84
CA ARG A 131 30.71 3.19 -9.61
C ARG A 131 31.81 4.10 -10.11
N ARG A 132 31.76 5.42 -9.93
CA ARG A 132 32.84 6.30 -10.41
C ARG A 132 33.10 7.44 -9.44
N HIS A 133 34.25 7.32 -8.77
CA HIS A 133 35.07 8.36 -8.12
C HIS A 133 34.69 8.82 -6.71
N GLY A 134 35.66 8.66 -5.80
CA GLY A 134 35.89 9.58 -4.68
C GLY A 134 35.47 9.08 -3.30
N LYS A 135 36.39 9.17 -2.35
CA LYS A 135 36.33 8.70 -0.95
C LYS A 135 35.13 9.27 -0.15
N PRO A 136 34.62 8.55 0.87
CA PRO A 136 33.49 9.00 1.67
C PRO A 136 33.98 9.94 2.77
N ASN A 137 33.74 11.24 2.65
CA ASN A 137 33.79 12.13 3.81
C ASN A 137 32.47 12.90 3.91
N THR A 138 31.83 12.78 5.07
CA THR A 138 30.57 13.41 5.48
C THR A 138 29.31 13.02 4.70
N LEU A 139 28.59 12.03 5.24
CA LEU A 139 27.17 11.80 4.98
C LEU A 139 26.38 12.92 5.69
N VAL A 140 26.02 13.98 4.95
CA VAL A 140 25.05 14.97 5.43
C VAL A 140 23.67 14.32 5.34
N VAL A 141 23.19 13.82 6.48
CA VAL A 141 21.81 13.38 6.64
C VAL A 141 20.94 14.63 6.76
N TYR A 142 20.22 14.97 5.70
CA TYR A 142 19.15 15.97 5.80
C TYR A 142 18.05 15.39 6.70
N LYS A 143 17.78 16.07 7.82
CA LYS A 143 16.61 15.79 8.68
C LYS A 143 15.36 15.84 7.81
N ASP A 144 14.56 14.79 7.90
CA ASP A 144 13.31 14.59 7.18
C ASP A 144 12.47 15.86 7.05
N CYS A 145 11.98 16.11 5.84
CA CYS A 145 11.04 17.17 5.48
C CYS A 145 9.63 16.92 6.07
N HIS A 146 9.52 16.71 7.37
CA HIS A 146 8.29 16.88 8.11
C HIS A 146 8.29 18.27 8.74
N THR A 147 7.82 19.26 7.99
CA THR A 147 7.41 20.52 8.61
C THR A 147 6.28 20.21 9.59
N LEU A 148 6.57 20.41 10.88
CA LEU A 148 5.61 20.42 11.97
C LEU A 148 4.41 21.29 11.57
N LYS A 149 3.23 20.68 11.40
CA LYS A 149 1.97 21.41 11.45
C LYS A 149 1.67 21.69 12.92
N ASN A 150 2.21 22.78 13.45
CA ASN A 150 1.64 23.51 14.59
C ASN A 150 2.22 24.92 14.57
N LYS A 151 1.37 25.90 14.20
CA LYS A 151 1.72 27.33 14.24
C LYS A 151 1.27 28.03 15.53
N ASP A 152 0.77 27.29 16.52
CA ASP A 152 0.29 27.85 17.78
C ASP A 152 1.05 27.21 18.95
N LYS A 153 2.28 27.66 19.17
CA LYS A 153 3.01 27.62 20.46
C LYS A 153 4.41 28.23 20.26
N LEU A 154 4.45 29.54 20.15
CA LEU A 154 5.60 30.34 20.57
C LEU A 154 5.02 31.41 21.47
N GLY A 155 5.13 31.15 22.78
CA GLY A 155 5.09 32.19 23.79
C GLY A 155 6.44 32.89 23.86
#